data_AF-A0A4T2BYF8-F1
#
_entry.id   AF-A0A4T2BYF8-F1
#
_cell.length_a   1.000
_cell.length_b   1.000
_cell.length_c   1.000
_cell.angle_alpha   90.00
_cell.angle_beta   90.00
_cell.angle_gamma   90.00
#
_symmetry.space_group_name_H-M   'P 1'
#
loop_
_entity.id
_entity.type
_entity.pdbx_description
1 polymer ?
#
loop_
_entity_poly.entity_id
_entity_poly.type
_entity_poly.pdbx_seq_one_letter_code
_entity_poly.pdbx_strand_id
1 'polypeptide(L)'
;MRGRTVAELGPMNQPFSLVSYDRDGQEFLLVSNTRHPLLKIAAASIAGQAGLTQPMSEPGAPLGVERETLDAHAGVTWMASLDRGAVVVVQNDDGEQRLRTLEAAVL
;
A
#
# COMPACT_ATOMS: atom_id res chain seq x y z
N MET A 1 -10.09 0.19 -22.90
CA MET A 1 -8.96 -0.58 -22.32
C MET A 1 -9.51 -1.68 -21.43
N ARG A 2 -8.85 -2.85 -21.35
CA ARG A 2 -9.12 -3.87 -20.32
C ARG A 2 -8.01 -3.82 -19.28
N GLY A 3 -8.36 -3.57 -18.02
CA GLY A 3 -7.43 -3.71 -16.90
C GLY A 3 -7.15 -5.19 -16.60
N ARG A 4 -6.09 -5.46 -15.83
CA ARG A 4 -5.76 -6.79 -15.32
C ARG A 4 -5.59 -6.69 -13.81
N THR A 5 -6.16 -7.63 -13.07
CA THR A 5 -5.91 -7.79 -11.64
C THR A 5 -4.50 -8.34 -11.48
N VAL A 6 -3.64 -7.65 -10.74
CA VAL A 6 -2.22 -8.05 -10.53
C VAL A 6 -1.90 -8.31 -9.06
N ALA A 7 -2.88 -8.11 -8.16
CA ALA A 7 -2.72 -8.28 -6.73
C ALA A 7 -4.07 -8.67 -6.10
N GLU A 8 -4.03 -9.62 -5.18
CA GLU A 8 -5.08 -9.88 -4.19
C GLU A 8 -4.61 -9.30 -2.86
N LEU A 9 -5.38 -8.34 -2.33
CA LEU A 9 -4.96 -7.60 -1.14
C LEU A 9 -5.43 -8.22 0.17
N GLY A 10 -6.21 -9.30 0.11
CA GLY A 10 -6.64 -10.09 1.26
C GLY A 10 -8.15 -10.02 1.48
N PRO A 11 -8.77 -11.08 2.01
CA PRO A 11 -10.21 -11.14 2.20
C PRO A 11 -10.69 -10.09 3.21
N MET A 12 -11.83 -9.47 2.92
CA MET A 12 -12.44 -8.42 3.75
C MET A 12 -11.52 -7.21 4.00
N ASN A 13 -10.49 -7.04 3.17
CA ASN A 13 -9.65 -5.86 3.14
C ASN A 13 -10.24 -4.82 2.19
N GLN A 14 -10.26 -3.56 2.61
CA GLN A 14 -10.67 -2.44 1.78
C GLN A 14 -9.55 -1.40 1.77
N PRO A 15 -8.88 -1.22 0.62
CA PRO A 15 -7.96 -0.11 0.43
C PRO A 15 -8.69 1.24 0.52
N PHE A 16 -8.10 2.21 1.22
CA PHE A 16 -8.70 3.55 1.40
C PHE A 16 -8.01 4.60 0.53
N SER A 17 -6.68 4.65 0.60
CA SER A 17 -5.86 5.58 -0.17
C SER A 17 -4.67 4.85 -0.77
N LEU A 18 -4.26 5.33 -1.94
CA LEU A 18 -3.08 4.90 -2.65
C LEU A 18 -2.33 6.15 -3.12
N VAL A 19 -1.05 6.24 -2.76
CA VAL A 19 -0.17 7.34 -3.17
C VAL A 19 1.14 6.76 -3.71
N SER A 20 1.79 7.48 -4.62
CA SER A 20 3.14 7.16 -5.05
C SER A 20 4.17 8.07 -4.39
N TYR A 21 5.35 7.53 -4.12
CA TYR A 21 6.50 8.26 -3.61
C TYR A 21 7.79 7.68 -4.19
N ASP A 22 8.86 8.46 -4.17
CA ASP A 22 10.20 8.09 -4.59
C ASP A 22 11.09 7.92 -3.37
N ARG A 23 11.83 6.81 -3.34
CA ARG A 23 12.88 6.54 -2.36
C ARG A 23 14.06 5.89 -3.06
N ASP A 24 15.27 6.40 -2.80
CA ASP A 24 16.51 5.85 -3.33
C ASP A 24 16.49 5.66 -4.87
N GLY A 25 15.83 6.58 -5.59
CA GLY A 25 15.68 6.56 -7.04
C GLY A 25 14.65 5.55 -7.58
N GLN A 26 13.85 4.93 -6.72
CA GLN A 26 12.79 3.98 -7.08
C GLN A 26 11.42 4.52 -6.69
N GLU A 27 10.42 4.29 -7.55
CA GLU A 27 9.03 4.61 -7.27
C GLU A 27 8.33 3.45 -6.54
N PHE A 28 7.61 3.80 -5.48
CA PHE A 28 6.80 2.87 -4.70
C PHE A 28 5.36 3.36 -4.62
N LEU A 29 4.42 2.42 -4.51
CA LEU A 29 3.04 2.66 -4.13
C LEU A 29 2.88 2.34 -2.65
N LEU A 30 2.25 3.27 -1.92
CA LEU A 30 1.85 3.10 -0.54
C LEU A 30 0.34 2.94 -0.51
N VAL A 31 -0.15 1.87 0.12
CA VAL A 31 -1.57 1.52 0.20
C VAL A 31 -1.99 1.41 1.66
N SER A 32 -2.96 2.24 2.06
CA SER A 32 -3.61 2.13 3.36
C SER A 32 -4.87 1.27 3.27
N ASN A 33 -5.17 0.54 4.34
CA ASN A 33 -6.18 -0.52 4.28
C ASN A 33 -6.96 -0.69 5.61
N THR A 34 -8.08 -1.42 5.58
CA THR A 34 -8.85 -1.78 6.78
C THR A 34 -8.23 -2.89 7.64
N ARG A 35 -7.53 -3.85 7.02
CA ARG A 35 -7.11 -5.10 7.69
C ARG A 35 -5.61 -5.24 7.89
N HIS A 36 -4.83 -4.45 7.17
CA HIS A 36 -3.38 -4.50 7.19
C HIS A 36 -2.82 -3.12 7.54
N PRO A 37 -1.63 -3.05 8.16
CA PRO A 37 -0.84 -1.83 8.17
C PRO A 37 -0.58 -1.31 6.75
N LEU A 38 0.19 -0.22 6.64
CA LEU A 38 0.59 0.28 5.33
C LEU A 38 1.29 -0.80 4.53
N LEU A 39 0.87 -0.97 3.28
CA LEU A 39 1.52 -1.84 2.32
C LEU A 39 2.36 -1.00 1.36
N LYS A 40 3.62 -1.40 1.17
CA LYS A 40 4.55 -0.82 0.21
C LYS A 40 4.74 -1.78 -0.95
N ILE A 41 4.56 -1.29 -2.17
CA ILE A 41 4.70 -2.07 -3.41
C ILE A 41 5.66 -1.32 -4.33
N ALA A 42 6.74 -1.95 -4.76
CA ALA A 42 7.63 -1.35 -5.77
C ALA A 42 6.87 -1.23 -7.10
N ALA A 43 6.79 -0.03 -7.68
CA ALA A 43 6.02 0.18 -8.91
C ALA A 43 6.56 -0.68 -10.08
N ALA A 44 7.87 -0.91 -10.10
CA ALA A 44 8.54 -1.76 -11.07
C ALA A 44 8.06 -3.23 -11.03
N SER A 45 7.54 -3.73 -9.89
CA SER A 45 7.06 -5.11 -9.76
C SER A 45 5.71 -5.36 -10.43
N ILE A 46 4.95 -4.29 -10.72
CA ILE A 46 3.63 -4.34 -11.38
C ILE A 46 3.79 -4.51 -12.89
N ALA A 47 4.79 -3.86 -13.47
CA ALA A 47 5.02 -3.89 -14.91
C ALA A 47 5.29 -5.32 -15.38
N GLY A 48 4.50 -5.80 -16.35
CA GLY A 48 4.65 -7.13 -16.93
C GLY A 48 3.92 -8.26 -16.19
N GLN A 49 3.28 -8.00 -15.04
CA GLN A 49 2.50 -9.03 -14.33
C GLN A 49 1.39 -9.60 -15.20
N ALA A 50 1.26 -10.93 -15.15
CA ALA A 50 0.11 -11.62 -15.70
C ALA A 50 -1.14 -11.27 -14.88
N GLY A 51 -2.31 -11.28 -15.52
CA GLY A 51 -3.56 -11.11 -14.80
C GLY A 51 -3.84 -12.33 -13.91
N LEU A 52 -4.24 -12.10 -12.67
CA LEU A 52 -4.75 -13.13 -11.78
C LEU A 52 -6.10 -13.62 -12.29
N THR A 53 -6.14 -14.89 -12.72
CA THR A 53 -7.35 -15.54 -13.26
C THR A 53 -7.72 -16.82 -12.52
N GLN A 54 -6.81 -17.34 -11.70
CA GLN A 54 -7.04 -18.52 -10.89
C GLN A 54 -7.57 -18.13 -9.51
N PRO A 55 -8.43 -18.97 -8.91
CA PRO A 55 -8.81 -18.78 -7.51
C PRO A 55 -7.58 -18.87 -6.61
N MET A 56 -7.66 -18.22 -5.46
CA MET A 56 -6.61 -18.26 -4.45
C MET A 56 -6.38 -19.71 -3.99
N SER A 57 -5.13 -20.17 -4.04
CA SER A 57 -4.77 -21.56 -3.74
C SER A 57 -4.88 -21.86 -2.24
N GLU A 58 -4.57 -20.89 -1.39
CA GLU A 58 -4.57 -21.01 0.08
C GLU A 58 -5.32 -19.84 0.71
N PRO A 59 -6.29 -20.08 1.62
CA PRO A 59 -7.01 -19.02 2.31
C PRO A 59 -6.08 -18.04 3.03
N GLY A 60 -6.12 -16.76 2.62
CA GLY A 60 -5.40 -15.67 3.29
C GLY A 60 -3.96 -15.45 2.82
N ALA A 61 -3.45 -16.25 1.87
CA ALA A 61 -2.14 -16.00 1.29
C ALA A 61 -2.15 -14.77 0.36
N PRO A 62 -1.13 -13.89 0.40
CA PRO A 62 -0.95 -12.85 -0.62
C PRO A 62 -0.76 -13.49 -2.00
N LEU A 63 -1.36 -12.90 -3.04
CA LEU A 63 -1.22 -13.34 -4.42
C LEU A 63 -0.95 -12.14 -5.33
N GLY A 64 -0.03 -12.31 -6.29
CA GLY A 64 0.31 -11.26 -7.26
C GLY A 64 1.60 -10.52 -6.90
N VAL A 65 1.60 -9.19 -7.05
CA VAL A 65 2.79 -8.37 -6.79
C VAL A 65 3.31 -8.52 -5.36
N GLU A 66 4.64 -8.58 -5.26
CA GLU A 66 5.34 -8.53 -3.97
C GLU A 66 5.01 -7.23 -3.23
N ARG A 67 4.82 -7.37 -1.91
CA ARG A 67 4.46 -6.27 -1.02
C ARG A 67 5.16 -6.42 0.32
N GLU A 68 5.58 -5.29 0.87
CA GLU A 68 6.13 -5.16 2.21
C GLU A 68 5.07 -4.56 3.13
N THR A 69 4.92 -5.12 4.33
CA THR A 69 4.06 -4.55 5.37
C THR A 69 4.90 -3.65 6.26
N LEU A 70 4.46 -2.41 6.46
CA LEU A 70 5.13 -1.43 7.33
C LEU A 70 4.42 -1.35 8.69
N ASP A 71 4.73 -2.28 9.58
CA ASP A 71 4.07 -2.40 10.90
C ASP A 71 4.22 -1.15 11.78
N ALA A 72 5.33 -0.41 11.62
CA ALA A 72 5.59 0.83 12.36
C ALA A 72 4.57 1.94 12.07
N HIS A 73 3.80 1.82 10.98
CA HIS A 73 2.80 2.79 10.54
C HIS A 73 1.37 2.24 10.65
N ALA A 74 1.12 1.38 11.64
CA ALA A 74 -0.22 0.88 11.93
C ALA A 74 -1.20 2.04 12.23
N GLY A 75 -2.48 1.85 11.87
CA GLY A 75 -3.53 2.85 12.12
C GLY A 75 -3.60 3.99 11.11
N VAL A 76 -2.72 4.04 10.10
CA VAL A 76 -2.83 5.00 8.99
C VAL A 76 -4.06 4.67 8.12
N THR A 77 -4.88 5.68 7.84
CA THR A 77 -6.14 5.54 7.10
C THR A 77 -6.12 6.34 5.80
N TRP A 78 -6.15 7.67 5.88
CA TRP A 78 -6.11 8.56 4.72
C TRP A 78 -4.69 9.03 4.46
N MET A 79 -4.34 9.16 3.19
CA MET A 79 -3.03 9.63 2.75
C MET A 79 -3.18 10.56 1.56
N ALA A 80 -2.30 11.56 1.47
CA ALA A 80 -2.11 12.41 0.31
C ALA A 80 -0.61 12.62 0.08
N SER A 81 -0.18 12.58 -1.18
CA SER A 81 1.18 12.99 -1.53
C SER A 81 1.34 14.49 -1.24
N LEU A 82 2.39 14.84 -0.48
CA LEU A 82 2.83 16.23 -0.33
C LEU A 82 3.72 16.59 -1.51
N ASP A 83 4.67 15.70 -1.79
CA ASP A 83 5.50 15.66 -2.99
C ASP A 83 5.98 14.21 -3.21
N ARG A 84 7.05 14.01 -3.98
CA ARG A 84 7.63 12.68 -4.24
C ARG A 84 8.45 12.13 -3.06
N GLY A 85 8.93 12.98 -2.15
CA GLY A 85 9.70 12.59 -0.98
C GLY A 85 8.88 12.48 0.30
N ALA A 86 7.64 12.96 0.33
CA ALA A 86 6.83 13.00 1.55
C ALA A 86 5.33 12.73 1.33
N VAL A 87 4.71 12.09 2.31
CA VAL A 87 3.27 11.76 2.35
C VAL A 87 2.64 12.33 3.62
N VAL A 88 1.54 13.05 3.50
CA VAL A 88 0.71 13.45 4.64
C VAL A 88 -0.31 12.35 4.94
N VAL A 89 -0.42 11.95 6.20
CA VAL A 89 -1.27 10.85 6.65
C VAL A 89 -2.18 11.25 7.80
N VAL A 90 -3.38 10.66 7.83
CA VAL A 90 -4.24 10.60 9.02
C VAL A 90 -4.03 9.25 9.69
N GLN A 91 -3.52 9.26 10.91
CA GLN A 91 -3.24 8.07 11.70
C GLN A 91 -4.12 8.04 12.95
N ASN A 92 -4.76 6.91 13.19
CA ASN A 92 -5.42 6.61 14.46
C ASN A 92 -4.38 6.04 15.44
N ASP A 93 -4.23 6.70 16.58
CA ASP A 93 -3.26 6.37 17.61
C ASP A 93 -3.99 6.38 18.95
N ASP A 94 -4.25 5.19 19.52
CA ASP A 94 -5.04 5.00 20.75
C ASP A 94 -6.41 5.72 20.77
N GLY A 95 -7.09 5.75 19.62
CA GLY A 95 -8.41 6.37 19.48
C GLY A 95 -8.39 7.86 19.17
N GLU A 96 -7.21 8.49 19.14
CA GLU A 96 -7.03 9.86 18.64
C GLU A 96 -6.64 9.88 17.16
N GLN A 97 -7.19 10.83 16.41
CA GLN A 97 -6.76 11.09 15.04
C GLN A 97 -5.64 12.13 15.04
N ARG A 98 -4.53 11.80 14.39
CA ARG A 98 -3.39 12.71 14.22
C ARG A 98 -3.06 12.86 12.75
N LEU A 99 -2.79 14.11 12.35
CA LEU A 99 -2.20 14.41 11.05
C LEU A 99 -0.67 14.40 11.18
N ARG A 100 0.01 13.64 10.33
CA ARG A 100 1.48 13.51 10.33
C ARG A 100 2.01 13.60 8.92
N THR A 101 3.28 13.99 8.78
CA THR A 101 4.04 13.83 7.54
C THR A 101 5.01 12.67 7.71
N LEU A 102 5.00 11.73 6.77
CA LEU A 102 5.96 10.64 6.67
C LEU A 102 6.92 10.94 5.53
N GLU A 103 8.21 11.02 5.85
CA GLU A 103 9.28 11.18 4.88
C GLU A 103 9.59 9.83 4.21
N ALA A 104 9.98 9.84 2.94
CA ALA A 104 10.35 8.64 2.19
C ALA A 104 11.44 7.81 2.87
N ALA A 105 12.34 8.47 3.62
CA ALA A 105 13.40 7.79 4.37
C ALA A 105 12.87 6.82 5.45
N VAL A 106 11.64 7.02 5.94
CA VAL A 106 11.00 6.18 6.97
C VAL A 106 9.91 5.25 6.41
N LEU A 107 9.73 5.21 5.08
CA LEU A 107 8.76 4.39 4.34
C LEU A 107 9.45 3.28 3.54
#